data_AF-A0A380AXI4-F1
#
_entry.id   AF-A0A380AXI4-F1
#
_cell.length_a   1.000
_cell.length_b   1.000
_cell.length_c   1.000
_cell.angle_alpha   90.00
_cell.angle_beta   90.00
_cell.angle_gamma   90.00
#
_symmetry.space_group_name_H-M   'P 1'
#
loop_
_entity.id
_entity.type
_entity.pdbx_description
1 polymer ?
#
loop_
_entity_poly.entity_id
_entity_poly.type
_entity_poly.pdbx_seq_one_letter_code
_entity_poly.pdbx_strand_id
1 'polypeptide(L)'
;MVLCVNPDGCQLGLRANANGVDLNRNFPAANWKEGETVYRWNSAAEERDVVLLTGDKPGSEPETQALCQLIHRIQPAWVVSFHDPLACIEDPRHSELGEWLAQSFELPLVTSVGYETPGSFGSWCADLNLHCITAEFPPISSDEASEKYLFAMANLLRWHPKDAIRPS
;
A
#
# COMPACT_ATOMS: atom_id res chain seq x y z
N MET A 1 -14.06 -0.76 0.43
CA MET A 1 -13.07 -0.53 -0.65
C MET A 1 -12.86 0.96 -0.80
N VAL A 2 -11.62 1.42 -0.86
CA VAL A 2 -11.24 2.80 -1.21
C VAL A 2 -10.49 2.71 -2.53
N LEU A 3 -11.02 3.31 -3.59
CA LEU A 3 -10.43 3.20 -4.94
C LEU A 3 -9.18 4.05 -5.10
N CYS A 4 -9.15 5.21 -4.45
CA CYS A 4 -8.04 6.16 -4.53
C CYS A 4 -7.93 6.90 -3.20
N VAL A 5 -6.77 6.78 -2.55
CA VAL A 5 -6.45 7.53 -1.31
C VAL A 5 -6.00 8.95 -1.62
N ASN A 6 -5.33 9.15 -2.77
CA ASN A 6 -4.76 10.42 -3.21
C ASN A 6 -5.39 10.90 -4.53
N PRO A 7 -6.65 11.39 -4.51
CA PRO A 7 -7.34 11.80 -5.74
C PRO A 7 -6.63 12.95 -6.45
N ASP A 8 -6.06 13.90 -5.70
CA ASP A 8 -5.33 15.04 -6.28
C ASP A 8 -4.05 14.58 -6.97
N GLY A 9 -3.28 13.69 -6.33
CA GLY A 9 -2.09 13.09 -6.95
C GLY A 9 -2.43 12.32 -8.23
N CYS A 10 -3.52 11.54 -8.24
CA CYS A 10 -3.98 10.86 -9.44
C CYS A 10 -4.38 11.82 -10.56
N GLN A 11 -5.11 12.90 -10.25
CA GLN A 11 -5.51 13.91 -11.23
C GLN A 11 -4.30 14.68 -11.80
N LEU A 12 -3.30 14.94 -10.97
CA LEU A 12 -2.10 15.67 -11.36
C LEU A 12 -1.00 14.78 -11.96
N GLY A 13 -1.14 13.46 -11.92
CA GLY A 13 -0.11 12.52 -12.36
C GLY A 13 1.13 12.52 -11.45
N LEU A 14 0.93 12.72 -10.14
CA LEU A 14 2.00 12.84 -9.15
C LEU A 14 2.02 11.66 -8.18
N ARG A 15 3.22 11.33 -7.71
CA ARG A 15 3.41 10.40 -6.58
C ARG A 15 2.85 10.98 -5.27
N ALA A 16 3.16 12.26 -5.01
CA ALA A 16 2.74 12.98 -3.82
C ALA A 16 1.30 13.49 -3.93
N ASN A 17 0.75 14.01 -2.83
CA ASN A 17 -0.47 14.82 -2.87
C ASN A 17 -0.19 16.25 -3.36
N ALA A 18 -1.20 17.13 -3.35
CA ALA A 18 -1.08 18.51 -3.81
C ALA A 18 -0.07 19.37 -3.01
N ASN A 19 0.30 18.94 -1.80
CA ASN A 19 1.31 19.62 -0.96
C ASN A 19 2.74 19.11 -1.19
N GLY A 20 2.95 18.18 -2.12
CA GLY A 20 4.27 17.58 -2.36
C GLY A 20 4.70 16.59 -1.26
N VAL A 21 3.75 16.12 -0.44
CA VAL A 21 3.99 15.13 0.61
C VAL A 21 3.82 13.71 0.06
N ASP A 22 4.82 12.84 0.29
CA ASP A 22 4.64 11.41 0.08
C ASP A 22 3.72 10.86 1.18
N LEU A 23 2.46 10.59 0.85
CA LEU A 23 1.48 10.10 1.82
C LEU A 23 1.94 8.80 2.50
N ASN A 24 2.72 7.95 1.80
CA ASN A 24 3.30 6.73 2.39
C ASN A 24 4.59 7.00 3.19
N ARG A 25 4.84 8.26 3.56
CA ARG A 25 5.78 8.69 4.61
C ARG A 25 5.10 9.62 5.63
N ASN A 26 3.79 9.83 5.52
CA ASN A 26 3.04 10.78 6.33
C ASN A 26 2.24 10.14 7.46
N PHE A 27 2.09 8.82 7.52
CA PHE A 27 1.29 8.18 8.56
C PHE A 27 1.88 8.42 9.95
N PRO A 28 1.03 8.57 10.99
CA PRO A 28 1.47 8.84 12.35
C PRO A 28 1.98 7.57 13.05
N ALA A 29 2.84 6.82 12.37
CA ALA A 29 3.58 5.69 12.92
C ALA A 29 4.66 6.19 13.90
N ALA A 30 5.00 5.37 14.88
CA ALA A 30 6.05 5.65 15.87
C ALA A 30 7.42 5.92 15.21
N ASN A 31 7.65 5.36 14.02
CA ASN A 31 8.88 5.55 13.25
C ASN A 31 8.87 6.76 12.31
N TRP A 32 7.82 7.61 12.29
CA TRP A 32 7.76 8.78 11.42
C TRP A 32 8.96 9.73 11.62
N LYS A 33 9.42 10.35 10.53
CA LYS A 33 10.54 11.29 10.52
C LYS A 33 10.16 12.56 9.76
N GLU A 34 10.42 13.71 10.37
CA GLU A 34 10.24 15.02 9.75
C GLU A 34 11.25 15.26 8.63
N GLY A 35 10.86 16.06 7.64
CA GLY A 35 11.73 16.59 6.60
C GLY A 35 11.47 15.95 5.24
N GLU A 36 12.54 15.46 4.63
CA GLU A 36 12.55 15.00 3.24
C GLU A 36 12.63 13.48 3.15
N THR A 37 12.07 12.96 2.06
CA THR A 37 12.24 11.58 1.61
C THR A 37 12.62 11.58 0.14
N VAL A 38 13.21 10.48 -0.32
CA VAL A 38 13.55 10.31 -1.73
C VAL A 38 12.85 9.10 -2.33
N TYR A 39 12.31 9.26 -3.53
CA TYR A 39 11.80 8.17 -4.35
C TYR A 39 12.58 8.04 -5.65
N ARG A 40 12.44 6.88 -6.31
CA ARG A 40 13.10 6.60 -7.58
C ARG A 40 12.25 7.21 -8.71
N TRP A 41 12.87 7.99 -9.59
CA TRP A 41 12.17 8.62 -10.71
C TRP A 41 11.31 7.65 -11.54
N ASN A 42 11.88 6.51 -11.93
CA ASN A 42 11.19 5.38 -12.56
C ASN A 42 12.03 4.09 -12.43
N SER A 43 11.54 2.96 -12.95
CA SER A 43 12.27 1.68 -12.88
C SER A 43 13.62 1.68 -13.61
N ALA A 44 13.85 2.59 -14.55
CA ALA A 44 15.12 2.72 -15.27
C ALA A 44 16.17 3.55 -14.52
N ALA A 45 15.77 4.38 -13.55
CA ALA A 45 16.70 5.18 -12.76
C ALA A 45 17.51 4.30 -11.79
N GLU A 46 18.81 4.56 -11.68
CA GLU A 46 19.72 3.81 -10.81
C GLU A 46 19.55 4.18 -9.33
N GLU A 47 19.27 5.46 -9.06
CA GLU A 47 19.22 6.04 -7.71
C GLU A 47 17.83 6.57 -7.32
N ARG A 48 17.67 6.84 -6.02
CA ARG A 48 16.50 7.51 -5.43
C ARG A 48 16.91 8.92 -5.05
N ASP A 49 16.59 9.88 -5.90
CA ASP A 49 17.05 11.27 -5.81
C ASP A 49 15.92 12.30 -5.92
N VAL A 50 14.69 11.86 -6.21
CA VAL A 50 13.54 12.77 -6.31
C VAL A 50 13.00 13.05 -4.91
N VAL A 51 13.21 14.29 -4.46
CA VAL A 51 12.84 14.75 -3.11
C VAL A 51 11.34 15.00 -3.00
N LEU A 52 10.74 14.49 -1.93
CA LEU A 52 9.38 14.78 -1.47
C LEU A 52 9.40 15.11 0.02
N LEU A 53 8.34 15.73 0.52
CA LEU A 53 8.16 16.01 1.94
C LEU A 53 7.52 14.82 2.66
N THR A 54 7.73 14.71 3.98
CA THR A 54 7.06 13.71 4.84
C THR A 54 5.88 14.28 5.63
N GLY A 55 5.63 15.59 5.51
CA GLY A 55 4.64 16.36 6.25
C GLY A 55 5.25 17.26 7.33
N ASP A 56 4.49 18.25 7.79
CA ASP A 56 4.93 19.17 8.87
C ASP A 56 4.81 18.55 10.27
N LYS A 57 4.07 17.45 10.39
CA LYS A 57 3.88 16.62 11.59
C LYS A 57 3.39 15.23 11.17
N PRO A 58 3.51 14.21 12.04
CA PRO A 58 2.92 12.90 11.76
C PRO A 58 1.40 13.01 11.51
N GLY A 59 0.94 12.50 10.37
CA GLY A 59 -0.45 12.59 9.94
C GLY A 59 -0.89 14.01 9.57
N SER A 60 0.00 14.85 9.05
CA SER A 60 -0.34 16.23 8.65
C SER A 60 -1.41 16.30 7.57
N GLU A 61 -1.41 15.37 6.61
CA GLU A 61 -2.22 15.48 5.41
C GLU A 61 -3.67 15.04 5.62
N PRO A 62 -4.64 15.72 4.98
CA PRO A 62 -6.06 15.40 5.14
C PRO A 62 -6.41 13.99 4.64
N GLU A 63 -5.75 13.49 3.59
CA GLU A 63 -5.93 12.14 3.06
C GLU A 63 -5.49 11.08 4.10
N THR A 64 -4.32 11.29 4.71
CA THR A 64 -3.80 10.43 5.78
C THR A 64 -4.75 10.40 6.96
N GLN A 65 -5.22 11.56 7.42
CA GLN A 65 -6.15 11.66 8.55
C GLN A 65 -7.48 10.97 8.25
N ALA A 66 -8.05 11.17 7.06
CA ALA A 66 -9.31 10.55 6.65
C ALA A 66 -9.21 9.02 6.63
N LEU A 67 -8.12 8.47 6.06
CA LEU A 67 -7.91 7.02 6.04
C LEU A 67 -7.69 6.46 7.45
N CYS A 68 -6.90 7.14 8.29
CA CYS A 68 -6.70 6.75 9.68
C CYS A 68 -8.03 6.71 10.45
N GLN A 69 -8.87 7.74 10.31
CA GLN A 69 -10.18 7.79 10.95
C GLN A 69 -11.12 6.69 10.45
N LEU A 70 -11.11 6.41 9.15
CA LEU A 70 -11.92 5.34 8.56
C LEU A 70 -11.53 3.97 9.15
N ILE A 71 -10.24 3.66 9.21
CA ILE A 71 -9.73 2.39 9.74
C ILE A 71 -10.10 2.24 11.22
N HIS A 72 -9.94 3.28 12.04
CA HIS A 72 -10.39 3.26 13.43
C HIS A 72 -11.90 3.03 13.58
N ARG A 73 -12.70 3.58 12.66
CA ARG A 73 -14.17 3.46 12.69
C ARG A 73 -14.64 2.06 12.31
N ILE A 74 -14.08 1.48 11.25
CA ILE A 74 -14.57 0.20 10.71
C ILE A 74 -13.84 -1.02 11.28
N GLN A 75 -12.68 -0.83 11.91
CA GLN A 75 -11.87 -1.87 12.54
C GLN A 75 -11.70 -3.10 11.63
N PRO A 76 -11.08 -2.94 10.45
CA PRO A 76 -11.01 -4.02 9.48
C PRO A 76 -10.17 -5.18 10.02
N ALA A 77 -10.49 -6.41 9.62
CA ALA A 77 -9.72 -7.59 10.01
C ALA A 77 -8.28 -7.55 9.47
N TRP A 78 -8.11 -6.97 8.28
CA TRP A 78 -6.84 -6.80 7.57
C TRP A 78 -7.00 -5.72 6.49
N VAL A 79 -5.88 -5.27 5.94
CA VAL A 79 -5.82 -4.33 4.80
C VAL A 79 -4.89 -4.87 3.72
N VAL A 80 -5.30 -4.76 2.46
CA VAL A 80 -4.43 -4.93 1.29
C VAL A 80 -4.32 -3.56 0.61
N SER A 81 -3.09 -3.05 0.49
CA SER A 81 -2.78 -1.76 -0.16
C SER A 81 -2.08 -2.03 -1.49
N PHE A 82 -2.64 -1.55 -2.60
CA PHE A 82 -2.07 -1.74 -3.92
C PHE A 82 -1.15 -0.57 -4.30
N HIS A 83 0.02 -0.91 -4.86
CA HIS A 83 1.08 0.00 -5.27
C HIS A 83 1.72 -0.46 -6.59
N ASP A 84 2.64 0.36 -7.11
CA ASP A 84 3.47 0.09 -8.28
C ASP A 84 4.93 0.54 -8.00
N PRO A 85 5.95 0.00 -8.71
CA PRO A 85 5.89 -1.09 -9.68
C PRO A 85 6.79 -2.28 -9.29
N LEU A 86 6.90 -2.63 -8.00
CA LEU A 86 7.92 -3.58 -7.51
C LEU A 86 7.67 -5.06 -7.85
N ALA A 87 6.51 -5.40 -8.41
CA ALA A 87 6.16 -6.76 -8.83
C ALA A 87 6.27 -7.82 -7.71
N CYS A 88 5.67 -7.57 -6.54
CA CYS A 88 5.68 -8.50 -5.43
C CYS A 88 4.46 -8.36 -4.50
N ILE A 89 4.21 -9.38 -3.69
CA ILE A 89 3.30 -9.31 -2.54
C ILE A 89 4.16 -9.24 -1.29
N GLU A 90 4.09 -8.13 -0.56
CA GLU A 90 4.74 -7.95 0.73
C GLU A 90 3.76 -8.29 1.86
N ASP A 91 3.88 -9.49 2.41
CA ASP A 91 3.14 -9.89 3.61
C ASP A 91 4.10 -10.11 4.79
N PRO A 92 4.12 -9.21 5.78
CA PRO A 92 5.00 -9.33 6.94
C PRO A 92 4.67 -10.55 7.82
N ARG A 93 3.47 -11.15 7.67
CA ARG A 93 3.02 -12.31 8.47
C ARG A 93 3.13 -13.64 7.72
N HIS A 94 3.49 -13.64 6.44
CA HIS A 94 3.47 -14.85 5.59
C HIS A 94 2.16 -15.65 5.76
N SER A 95 1.02 -14.96 5.62
CA SER A 95 -0.31 -15.47 5.92
C SER A 95 -0.93 -16.22 4.75
N GLU A 96 -2.05 -16.91 5.01
CA GLU A 96 -2.88 -17.53 3.95
C GLU A 96 -3.35 -16.49 2.91
N LEU A 97 -3.70 -15.27 3.33
CA LEU A 97 -4.09 -14.20 2.41
C LEU A 97 -2.91 -13.75 1.53
N GLY A 98 -1.70 -13.64 2.11
CA GLY A 98 -0.48 -13.29 1.37
C GLY A 98 -0.10 -14.35 0.35
N GLU A 99 -0.15 -15.63 0.72
CA GLU A 99 0.07 -16.75 -0.19
C GLU A 99 -0.97 -16.79 -1.31
N TRP A 100 -2.25 -16.56 -0.96
CA TRP A 100 -3.34 -16.50 -1.94
C TRP A 100 -3.15 -15.34 -2.92
N LEU A 101 -2.76 -14.17 -2.43
CA LEU A 101 -2.45 -12.99 -3.27
C LEU A 101 -1.30 -13.30 -4.22
N ALA A 102 -0.20 -13.86 -3.71
CA ALA A 102 0.98 -14.21 -4.50
C ALA A 102 0.64 -15.18 -5.64
N GLN A 103 -0.14 -16.24 -5.32
CA GLN A 103 -0.60 -17.19 -6.32
C GLN A 103 -1.58 -16.58 -7.33
N SER A 104 -2.55 -15.78 -6.85
CA SER A 104 -3.62 -15.24 -7.70
C SER A 104 -3.15 -14.14 -8.63
N PHE A 105 -2.17 -13.34 -8.21
CA PHE A 105 -1.57 -12.28 -9.03
C PHE A 105 -0.28 -12.73 -9.74
N GLU A 106 0.15 -13.98 -9.54
CA GLU A 106 1.40 -14.53 -10.09
C GLU A 106 2.64 -13.68 -9.72
N LEU A 107 2.69 -13.21 -8.47
CA LEU A 107 3.75 -12.35 -7.95
C LEU A 107 4.50 -13.05 -6.81
N PRO A 108 5.82 -12.85 -6.68
CA PRO A 108 6.59 -13.39 -5.58
C PRO A 108 6.10 -12.85 -4.24
N LEU A 109 5.98 -13.75 -3.25
CA LEU A 109 5.73 -13.39 -1.85
C LEU A 109 7.05 -13.03 -1.18
N VAL A 110 7.10 -11.84 -0.59
CA VAL A 110 8.22 -11.32 0.20
C VAL A 110 7.71 -10.82 1.55
N THR A 111 8.60 -10.63 2.52
CA THR A 111 8.27 -10.08 3.85
C THR A 111 8.68 -8.62 4.01
N SER A 112 9.53 -8.11 3.12
CA SER A 112 9.96 -6.71 3.10
C SER A 112 10.43 -6.31 1.71
N VAL A 113 10.18 -5.06 1.32
CA VAL A 113 10.75 -4.43 0.10
C VAL A 113 12.23 -4.01 0.23
N GLY A 114 12.88 -4.27 1.38
CA GLY A 114 14.34 -4.19 1.53
C GLY A 114 14.92 -2.81 1.82
N TYR A 115 14.09 -1.82 2.17
CA TYR A 115 14.53 -0.51 2.65
C TYR A 115 13.56 0.07 3.68
N GLU A 116 14.05 0.96 4.55
CA GLU A 116 13.22 1.57 5.58
C GLU A 116 12.19 2.55 4.97
N THR A 117 10.99 2.54 5.53
CA THR A 117 9.89 3.42 5.13
C THR A 117 9.27 4.13 6.35
N PRO A 118 10.00 5.06 6.99
CA PRO A 118 9.49 5.87 8.10
C PRO A 118 8.14 6.51 7.78
N GLY A 119 7.15 6.37 8.67
CA GLY A 119 5.83 6.96 8.46
C GLY A 119 5.01 6.31 7.34
N SER A 120 5.34 5.07 6.95
CA SER A 120 4.52 4.33 5.98
C SER A 120 3.21 3.83 6.56
N PHE A 121 2.26 3.57 5.68
CA PHE A 121 0.99 2.97 6.03
C PHE A 121 1.17 1.62 6.73
N GLY A 122 2.07 0.78 6.20
CA GLY A 122 2.43 -0.51 6.81
C GLY A 122 3.01 -0.36 8.22
N SER A 123 3.88 0.64 8.44
CA SER A 123 4.44 0.92 9.78
C SER A 123 3.35 1.31 10.78
N TRP A 124 2.42 2.18 10.37
CA TRP A 124 1.31 2.59 11.22
C TRP A 124 0.34 1.45 11.52
N CYS A 125 0.04 0.59 10.53
CA CYS A 125 -0.73 -0.63 10.74
C CYS A 125 -0.04 -1.57 11.74
N ALA A 126 1.29 -1.71 11.67
CA ALA A 126 2.04 -2.53 12.60
C ALA A 126 1.94 -2.02 14.06
N ASP A 127 2.01 -0.70 14.27
CA ASP A 127 1.81 -0.09 15.60
C ASP A 127 0.42 -0.37 16.19
N LEU A 128 -0.59 -0.49 15.33
CA LEU A 128 -1.96 -0.84 15.70
C LEU A 128 -2.22 -2.35 15.81
N ASN A 129 -1.20 -3.18 15.55
CA ASN A 129 -1.33 -4.63 15.37
C ASN A 129 -2.36 -5.03 14.27
N LEU A 130 -2.62 -4.13 13.32
CA LEU A 130 -3.46 -4.35 12.16
C LEU A 130 -2.64 -5.03 11.06
N HIS A 131 -3.14 -6.14 10.52
CA HIS A 131 -2.47 -6.84 9.43
C HIS A 131 -2.60 -6.04 8.13
N CYS A 132 -1.47 -5.58 7.60
CA CYS A 132 -1.37 -4.88 6.32
C CYS A 132 -0.49 -5.68 5.36
N ILE A 133 -0.97 -5.87 4.14
CA ILE A 133 -0.23 -6.47 3.02
C ILE A 133 -0.09 -5.41 1.93
N THR A 134 1.12 -5.21 1.41
CA THR A 134 1.37 -4.36 0.23
C THR A 134 1.39 -5.25 -1.01
N ALA A 135 0.50 -5.00 -1.97
CA ALA A 135 0.51 -5.66 -3.27
C ALA A 135 1.09 -4.70 -4.32
N GLU A 136 2.34 -4.93 -4.70
CA GLU A 136 3.07 -4.14 -5.69
C GLU A 136 2.90 -4.77 -7.07
N PHE A 137 2.13 -4.14 -7.95
CA PHE A 137 2.00 -4.58 -9.34
C PHE A 137 3.33 -4.44 -10.08
N PRO A 138 3.56 -5.22 -11.15
CA PRO A 138 4.68 -4.98 -12.06
C PRO A 138 4.43 -3.70 -12.87
N PRO A 139 5.43 -3.17 -13.59
CA PRO A 139 5.17 -2.18 -14.62
C PRO A 139 4.20 -2.75 -15.67
N ILE A 140 2.93 -2.36 -15.59
CA ILE A 140 1.84 -2.85 -16.43
C ILE A 140 0.90 -1.70 -16.79
N SER A 141 0.36 -1.71 -18.01
CA SER A 141 -0.63 -0.72 -18.42
C SER A 141 -1.99 -0.99 -17.77
N SER A 142 -2.82 0.03 -17.61
CA SER A 142 -4.19 -0.15 -17.10
C SER A 142 -5.04 -1.05 -18.01
N ASP A 143 -4.79 -1.02 -19.32
CA ASP A 143 -5.45 -1.87 -20.31
C ASP A 143 -5.16 -3.35 -20.04
N GLU A 144 -3.87 -3.73 -20.03
CA GLU A 144 -3.45 -5.10 -19.77
C GLU A 144 -3.82 -5.57 -18.36
N ALA A 145 -3.69 -4.71 -17.34
CA ALA A 145 -4.07 -5.05 -15.96
C ALA A 145 -5.58 -5.34 -15.84
N SER A 146 -6.41 -4.64 -16.62
CA SER A 146 -7.87 -4.84 -16.64
C SER A 146 -8.29 -6.17 -17.26
N GLU A 147 -7.39 -6.84 -17.98
CA GLU A 147 -7.60 -8.20 -18.48
C GLU A 147 -6.93 -9.22 -17.57
N LYS A 148 -5.62 -9.06 -17.34
CA LYS A 148 -4.77 -10.01 -16.64
C LYS A 148 -5.15 -10.19 -15.17
N TYR A 149 -5.44 -9.08 -14.47
CA TYR A 149 -5.67 -9.10 -13.02
C TYR A 149 -7.13 -8.96 -12.60
N LEU A 150 -8.06 -8.80 -13.55
CA LEU A 150 -9.47 -8.66 -13.23
C LEU A 150 -10.04 -9.85 -12.45
N PHE A 151 -9.67 -11.06 -12.81
CA PHE A 151 -10.13 -12.26 -12.12
C PHE A 151 -9.62 -12.32 -10.67
N ALA A 152 -8.32 -12.04 -10.46
CA ALA A 152 -7.72 -12.00 -9.13
C ALA A 152 -8.34 -10.90 -8.25
N MET A 153 -8.50 -9.69 -8.80
CA MET A 153 -9.11 -8.56 -8.11
C MET A 153 -10.57 -8.85 -7.73
N ALA A 154 -11.37 -9.40 -8.64
CA ALA A 154 -12.75 -9.78 -8.37
C ALA A 154 -12.85 -10.86 -7.27
N ASN A 155 -11.90 -11.81 -7.24
CA ASN A 155 -11.87 -12.84 -6.20
C ASN A 155 -11.44 -12.31 -4.83
N LEU A 156 -10.55 -11.30 -4.78
CA LEU A 156 -10.15 -10.69 -3.52
C LEU A 156 -11.35 -10.06 -2.79
N LEU A 157 -12.27 -9.44 -3.54
CA LEU A 157 -13.49 -8.82 -2.97
C LEU A 157 -14.43 -9.81 -2.27
N ARG A 158 -14.25 -11.12 -2.53
CA ARG A 158 -15.05 -12.22 -1.94
C ARG A 158 -14.17 -13.24 -1.21
N TRP A 159 -12.91 -12.91 -0.95
CA TRP A 159 -11.97 -13.81 -0.32
C TRP A 159 -12.42 -14.15 1.10
N HIS A 160 -12.21 -15.41 1.47
CA HIS A 160 -12.39 -15.93 2.82
C HIS A 160 -11.34 -17.03 3.05
N PRO A 161 -10.85 -17.20 4.28
CA PRO A 161 -9.89 -18.25 4.59
C PRO A 161 -10.52 -19.62 4.39
N LYS A 162 -9.73 -20.65 4.06
CA LYS A 162 -10.22 -22.02 3.79
C LYS A 162 -11.06 -22.57 4.94
N ASP A 163 -10.73 -22.22 6.18
CA ASP A 163 -11.41 -22.68 7.39
C ASP A 163 -12.71 -21.91 7.71
N ALA A 164 -13.08 -20.89 6.94
CA ALA A 164 -14.34 -20.16 7.11
C ALA A 164 -15.56 -20.92 6.56
N ILE A 165 -15.36 -21.96 5.75
CA ILE A 165 -16.43 -22.84 5.29
C ILE A 165 -16.72 -23.85 6.41
N ARG A 166 -17.49 -23.44 7.43
CA ARG A 166 -18.15 -24.43 8.30
C ARG A 166 -19.29 -25.06 7.51
N PRO A 167 -19.36 -26.41 7.39
CA PRO A 167 -20.58 -27.05 6.92
C PRO A 167 -21.66 -26.80 7.97
N SER A 168 -22.78 -26.21 7.53
CA SER A 168 -24.06 -26.25 8.24
C SER A 168 -24.65 -27.66 8.18
#